data_AF-A0A947NFY5-F1
#
_entry.id   AF-A0A947NFY5-F1
#
_cell.length_a   1.000
_cell.length_b   1.000
_cell.length_c   1.000
_cell.angle_alpha   90.00
_cell.angle_beta   90.00
_cell.angle_gamma   90.00
#
_symmetry.space_group_name_H-M   'P 1'
#
loop_
_entity.id
_entity.type
_entity.pdbx_description
1 polymer ?
#
loop_
_entity_poly.entity_id
_entity_poly.type
_entity_poly.pdbx_seq_one_letter_code
_entity_poly.pdbx_strand_id
1 'polypeptide(L)'
;MYRIQEPKKIAKVFAEELQHLLGNNLKSVFLYGSIASGEFFPNKSNLNFLVVLEKLDPLTLTKLSERSCRWAKKFKVAPLFLKKQEIFEALDAFPIEFLEMKDKHILIYGENIFRKIKIARKDLRLQCENSLRGKMILLRQGYLHNRGNVKNLLAQSSGAIAILLRSILFLKKEKVPLKREEVIKQTCEEFDLNPQPFYKALELRKIPFIFKTKELHFVFQNYLEELEKLIKKINELKTR
;
A
#
# COMPACT_ATOMS: atom_id res chain seq x y z
N MET A 1 11.90 13.60 -15.13
CA MET A 1 11.08 12.60 -14.41
C MET A 1 9.88 12.23 -15.29
N TYR A 2 9.68 10.94 -15.61
CA TYR A 2 8.63 10.54 -16.56
C TYR A 2 7.23 10.83 -15.99
N ARG A 3 6.40 11.58 -16.72
CA ARG A 3 5.01 11.86 -16.37
C ARG A 3 4.13 10.76 -16.95
N ILE A 4 3.39 10.06 -16.11
CA ILE A 4 2.49 9.00 -16.56
C ILE A 4 1.20 9.63 -17.09
N GLN A 5 0.93 9.41 -18.37
CA GLN A 5 -0.30 9.83 -19.06
C GLN A 5 -1.12 8.59 -19.43
N GLU A 6 -2.45 8.69 -19.41
CA GLU A 6 -3.36 7.60 -19.81
C GLU A 6 -3.06 6.22 -19.16
N PRO A 7 -3.09 6.09 -17.82
CA PRO A 7 -2.67 4.85 -17.13
C PRO A 7 -3.41 3.59 -17.60
N LYS A 8 -4.70 3.71 -17.93
CA LYS A 8 -5.51 2.60 -18.44
C LYS A 8 -5.04 2.13 -19.83
N LYS A 9 -4.60 3.04 -20.70
CA LYS A 9 -4.06 2.70 -22.03
C LYS A 9 -2.70 2.02 -21.90
N ILE A 10 -1.84 2.54 -21.02
CA ILE A 10 -0.56 1.90 -20.68
C ILE A 10 -0.79 0.47 -20.17
N ALA A 11 -1.78 0.27 -19.29
CA ALA A 11 -2.12 -1.03 -18.76
C ALA A 11 -2.59 -2.02 -19.83
N LYS A 12 -3.43 -1.59 -20.78
CA LYS A 12 -3.87 -2.42 -21.91
C LYS A 12 -2.70 -2.88 -22.79
N VAL A 13 -1.85 -1.95 -23.21
CA VAL A 13 -0.65 -2.25 -24.02
C VAL A 13 0.29 -3.21 -23.29
N PHE A 14 0.46 -3.03 -21.98
CA PHE A 14 1.27 -3.95 -21.16
C PHE A 14 0.66 -5.35 -21.09
N ALA A 15 -0.66 -5.46 -20.93
CA ALA A 15 -1.34 -6.75 -20.92
C ALA A 15 -1.28 -7.46 -22.29
N GLU A 16 -1.45 -6.74 -23.40
CA GLU A 16 -1.27 -7.28 -24.76
C GLU A 16 0.16 -7.78 -24.97
N GLU A 17 1.16 -7.00 -24.56
CA GLU A 17 2.56 -7.41 -24.61
C GLU A 17 2.82 -8.72 -23.84
N LEU A 18 2.28 -8.84 -22.63
CA LEU A 18 2.40 -10.05 -21.82
C LEU A 18 1.66 -11.24 -22.43
N GLN A 19 0.49 -11.03 -23.06
CA GLN A 19 -0.23 -12.09 -23.76
C GLN A 19 0.62 -12.67 -24.90
N HIS A 20 1.25 -11.81 -25.72
CA HIS A 20 2.14 -12.26 -26.78
C HIS A 20 3.38 -13.00 -26.25
N LEU A 21 3.92 -12.56 -25.11
CA LEU A 21 5.14 -13.16 -24.54
C LEU A 21 4.89 -14.49 -23.82
N LEU A 22 3.74 -14.63 -23.16
CA LEU A 22 3.49 -15.71 -22.20
C LEU A 22 2.37 -16.67 -22.62
N GLY A 23 1.52 -16.28 -23.58
CA GLY A 23 0.39 -17.07 -24.05
C GLY A 23 -0.47 -17.60 -22.91
N ASN A 24 -0.72 -18.92 -22.91
CA ASN A 24 -1.56 -19.60 -21.92
C ASN A 24 -1.01 -19.57 -20.47
N ASN A 25 0.27 -19.20 -20.29
CA ASN A 25 0.85 -19.05 -18.96
C ASN A 25 0.33 -17.80 -18.24
N LEU A 26 -0.08 -16.76 -18.97
CA LEU A 26 -0.67 -15.55 -18.39
C LEU A 26 -2.12 -15.79 -17.96
N LYS A 27 -2.40 -15.60 -16.67
CA LYS A 27 -3.75 -15.80 -16.10
C LYS A 27 -4.51 -14.51 -15.90
N SER A 28 -3.84 -13.51 -15.34
CA SER A 28 -4.48 -12.21 -15.08
C SER A 28 -3.47 -11.08 -15.05
N VAL A 29 -3.93 -9.88 -15.40
CA VAL A 29 -3.19 -8.63 -15.20
C VAL A 29 -4.08 -7.66 -14.45
N PHE A 30 -3.58 -7.13 -13.34
CA PHE A 30 -4.24 -6.14 -12.52
C PHE A 30 -3.41 -4.87 -12.44
N LEU A 31 -4.08 -3.73 -12.52
CA LEU A 31 -3.54 -2.44 -12.12
C LEU A 31 -4.06 -2.14 -10.71
N TYR A 32 -3.19 -1.85 -9.74
CA TYR A 32 -3.61 -1.65 -8.35
C TYR A 32 -3.01 -0.41 -7.67
N GLY A 33 -3.53 -0.10 -6.48
CA GLY A 33 -3.03 0.97 -5.61
C GLY A 33 -3.65 2.34 -5.92
N SER A 34 -2.81 3.39 -5.98
CA SER A 34 -3.29 4.79 -6.02
C SER A 34 -4.21 5.14 -7.20
N ILE A 35 -4.11 4.42 -8.32
CA ILE A 35 -5.02 4.60 -9.47
C ILE A 35 -6.41 4.08 -9.18
N ALA A 36 -6.51 2.89 -8.60
CA ALA A 36 -7.79 2.26 -8.31
C ALA A 36 -8.55 2.98 -7.18
N SER A 37 -7.83 3.70 -6.32
CA SER A 37 -8.40 4.51 -5.22
C SER A 37 -8.68 5.97 -5.59
N GLY A 38 -8.36 6.42 -6.81
CA GLY A 38 -8.54 7.81 -7.23
C GLY A 38 -7.54 8.80 -6.63
N GLU A 39 -6.47 8.32 -5.98
CA GLU A 39 -5.44 9.13 -5.33
C GLU A 39 -4.12 9.14 -6.14
N PHE A 40 -4.22 9.01 -7.45
CA PHE A 40 -3.09 8.95 -8.36
C PHE A 40 -2.57 10.35 -8.73
N PHE A 41 -1.27 10.57 -8.53
CA PHE A 41 -0.59 11.80 -8.93
C PHE A 41 0.40 11.48 -10.06
N PRO A 42 0.16 11.92 -11.31
CA PRO A 42 0.97 11.55 -12.48
C PRO A 42 2.49 11.70 -12.33
N ASN A 43 2.93 12.69 -11.56
CA ASN A 43 4.35 12.99 -11.35
C ASN A 43 4.97 12.20 -10.18
N LYS A 44 4.18 11.81 -9.17
CA LYS A 44 4.67 11.21 -7.92
C LYS A 44 4.32 9.72 -7.76
N SER A 45 3.21 9.26 -8.33
CA SER A 45 2.72 7.90 -8.17
C SER A 45 3.35 6.92 -9.16
N ASN A 46 3.45 5.67 -8.72
CA ASN A 46 3.85 4.52 -9.55
C ASN A 46 2.64 3.91 -10.26
N LEU A 47 2.88 3.17 -11.34
CA LEU A 47 1.92 2.22 -11.92
C LEU A 47 2.20 0.82 -11.38
N ASN A 48 1.46 0.41 -10.35
CA ASN A 48 1.66 -0.91 -9.76
C ASN A 48 0.84 -1.95 -10.50
N PHE A 49 1.52 -2.97 -11.02
CA PHE A 49 0.89 -4.10 -11.69
C PHE A 49 1.09 -5.37 -10.87
N LEU A 50 0.05 -6.20 -10.79
CA LEU A 50 0.15 -7.60 -10.42
C LEU A 50 -0.14 -8.44 -11.66
N VAL A 51 0.82 -9.26 -12.04
CA VAL A 51 0.74 -10.22 -13.14
C VAL A 51 0.69 -11.62 -12.53
N VAL A 52 -0.39 -12.33 -12.82
CA VAL A 52 -0.63 -13.67 -12.28
C VAL A 52 -0.36 -14.69 -13.37
N LEU A 53 0.50 -15.65 -13.06
CA LEU A 53 0.93 -16.71 -13.98
C LEU A 53 0.53 -18.10 -13.45
N GLU A 54 0.49 -19.09 -14.34
CA GLU A 54 0.42 -20.49 -13.91
C GLU A 54 1.78 -20.94 -13.37
N LYS A 55 2.83 -20.67 -14.14
CA LYS A 55 4.22 -21.05 -13.86
C LYS A 55 5.11 -19.82 -13.90
N LEU A 56 5.98 -19.71 -12.90
CA LEU A 56 7.02 -18.68 -12.79
C LEU A 56 8.33 -19.38 -12.45
N ASP A 57 8.94 -19.97 -13.46
CA ASP A 57 10.21 -20.71 -13.39
C ASP A 57 11.38 -19.82 -13.90
N PRO A 58 12.65 -20.25 -13.73
CA PRO A 58 13.80 -19.49 -14.21
C PRO A 58 13.75 -19.15 -15.70
N LEU A 59 13.22 -20.04 -16.55
CA LEU A 59 13.08 -19.77 -17.99
C LEU A 59 12.08 -18.64 -18.26
N THR A 60 10.97 -18.63 -17.53
CA THR A 60 9.97 -17.54 -17.57
C THR A 60 10.57 -16.23 -17.07
N LEU A 61 11.35 -16.27 -15.99
CA LEU A 61 12.05 -15.10 -15.47
C LEU A 61 13.05 -14.53 -16.49
N THR A 62 13.84 -15.39 -17.16
CA THR A 62 14.75 -14.95 -18.23
C THR A 62 13.99 -14.23 -19.35
N LYS A 63 12.89 -14.81 -19.85
CA LYS A 63 12.05 -14.16 -20.87
C LYS A 63 11.49 -12.80 -20.43
N LEU A 64 11.06 -12.69 -19.18
CA LEU A 64 10.55 -11.42 -18.61
C LEU A 64 11.67 -10.39 -18.41
N SER A 65 12.87 -10.85 -18.06
CA SER A 65 14.00 -9.99 -17.71
C SER A 65 14.41 -9.06 -18.85
N GLU A 66 14.32 -9.52 -20.11
CA GLU A 66 14.65 -8.76 -21.32
C GLU A 66 13.89 -7.43 -21.43
N ARG A 67 12.69 -7.35 -20.86
CA ARG A 67 11.81 -6.17 -20.93
C ARG A 67 11.58 -5.50 -19.57
N SER A 68 12.01 -6.14 -18.48
CA SER A 68 11.80 -5.72 -17.09
C SER A 68 12.30 -4.30 -16.81
N CYS A 69 13.51 -3.95 -17.25
CA CYS A 69 14.09 -2.61 -17.08
C CYS A 69 13.26 -1.52 -17.76
N ARG A 70 12.69 -1.82 -18.94
CA ARG A 70 11.83 -0.89 -19.67
C ARG A 70 10.53 -0.65 -18.91
N TRP A 71 9.90 -1.71 -18.42
CA TRP A 71 8.69 -1.62 -17.61
C TRP A 71 8.95 -0.84 -16.32
N ALA A 72 10.03 -1.17 -15.58
CA ALA A 72 10.38 -0.51 -14.34
C ALA A 72 10.57 1.01 -14.51
N LYS A 73 11.26 1.45 -15.59
CA LYS A 73 11.40 2.88 -15.92
C LYS A 73 10.06 3.52 -16.25
N LYS A 74 9.22 2.88 -17.07
CA LYS A 74 7.92 3.41 -17.50
C LYS A 74 6.92 3.52 -16.35
N PHE A 75 6.93 2.55 -15.43
CA PHE A 75 5.97 2.42 -14.34
C PHE A 75 6.48 3.01 -13.02
N LYS A 76 7.75 3.41 -12.96
CA LYS A 76 8.49 3.85 -11.76
C LYS A 76 8.63 2.75 -10.68
N VAL A 77 8.31 1.52 -11.02
CA VAL A 77 8.40 0.33 -10.19
C VAL A 77 8.40 -0.90 -11.10
N ALA A 78 9.10 -1.96 -10.73
CA ALA A 78 9.00 -3.23 -11.42
C ALA A 78 7.58 -3.83 -11.22
N PRO A 79 6.95 -4.40 -12.26
CA PRO A 79 5.72 -5.17 -12.10
C PRO A 79 5.93 -6.34 -11.13
N LEU A 80 4.93 -6.62 -10.30
CA LEU A 80 4.92 -7.79 -9.44
C LEU A 80 4.40 -9.00 -10.24
N PHE A 81 5.16 -10.09 -10.24
CA PHE A 81 4.77 -11.36 -10.84
C PHE A 81 4.60 -12.39 -9.73
N LEU A 82 3.47 -13.11 -9.71
CA LEU A 82 3.21 -14.19 -8.75
C LEU A 82 2.55 -15.36 -9.48
N LYS A 83 2.77 -16.58 -8.96
CA LYS A 83 1.96 -17.73 -9.38
C LYS A 83 0.56 -17.60 -8.80
N LYS A 84 -0.46 -18.11 -9.51
CA LYS A 84 -1.83 -18.14 -9.01
C LYS A 84 -1.93 -18.82 -7.64
N GLN A 85 -1.28 -19.96 -7.48
CA GLN A 85 -1.30 -20.73 -6.24
C GLN A 85 -0.58 -20.01 -5.09
N GLU A 86 0.55 -19.37 -5.36
CA GLU A 86 1.36 -18.62 -4.38
C GLU A 86 0.56 -17.50 -3.71
N ILE A 87 -0.38 -16.87 -4.42
CA ILE A 87 -1.27 -15.86 -3.84
C ILE A 87 -2.15 -16.46 -2.75
N PHE A 88 -2.68 -17.67 -2.94
CA PHE A 88 -3.51 -18.33 -1.93
C PHE A 88 -2.69 -18.86 -0.75
N GLU A 89 -1.45 -19.29 -1.02
CA GLU A 89 -0.52 -19.79 0.00
C GLU A 89 0.06 -18.67 0.88
N ALA A 90 0.05 -17.42 0.41
CA ALA A 90 0.68 -16.30 1.10
C ALA A 90 -0.32 -15.31 1.76
N LEU A 91 -1.60 -15.70 1.88
CA LEU A 91 -2.65 -14.84 2.44
C LEU A 91 -2.46 -14.53 3.93
N ASP A 92 -1.80 -15.41 4.67
CA ASP A 92 -1.45 -15.27 6.08
C ASP A 92 -0.18 -14.42 6.27
N ALA A 93 0.77 -14.51 5.33
CA ALA A 93 2.02 -13.77 5.35
C ALA A 93 1.87 -12.30 4.90
N PHE A 94 1.00 -12.05 3.90
CA PHE A 94 0.77 -10.71 3.33
C PHE A 94 -0.71 -10.26 3.33
N PRO A 95 -1.46 -10.40 4.44
CA PRO A 95 -2.89 -10.11 4.48
C PRO A 95 -3.22 -8.64 4.18
N ILE A 96 -2.37 -7.68 4.61
CA ILE A 96 -2.53 -6.25 4.32
C ILE A 96 -2.42 -5.99 2.82
N GLU A 97 -1.40 -6.55 2.17
CA GLU A 97 -1.14 -6.35 0.74
C GLU A 97 -2.28 -6.91 -0.10
N PHE A 98 -2.73 -8.14 0.20
CA PHE A 98 -3.83 -8.74 -0.54
C PHE A 98 -5.18 -8.09 -0.23
N LEU A 99 -5.40 -7.56 0.97
CA LEU A 99 -6.58 -6.73 1.27
C LEU A 99 -6.57 -5.44 0.45
N GLU A 100 -5.42 -4.75 0.39
CA GLU A 100 -5.28 -3.53 -0.42
C GLU A 100 -5.48 -3.81 -1.90
N MET A 101 -4.90 -4.89 -2.44
CA MET A 101 -5.10 -5.25 -3.85
C MET A 101 -6.55 -5.68 -4.13
N LYS A 102 -7.17 -6.44 -3.23
CA LYS A 102 -8.57 -6.87 -3.36
C LYS A 102 -9.52 -5.67 -3.49
N ASP A 103 -9.32 -4.62 -2.69
CA ASP A 103 -10.22 -3.47 -2.70
C ASP A 103 -9.80 -2.37 -3.69
N LYS A 104 -8.51 -2.32 -4.06
CA LYS A 104 -7.94 -1.27 -4.92
C LYS A 104 -7.28 -1.88 -6.15
N HIS A 105 -8.03 -2.65 -6.93
CA HIS A 105 -7.59 -3.13 -8.25
C HIS A 105 -8.53 -2.71 -9.38
N ILE A 106 -7.98 -2.74 -10.59
CA ILE A 106 -8.67 -2.73 -11.86
C ILE A 106 -8.18 -3.96 -12.62
N LEU A 107 -9.10 -4.87 -12.95
CA LEU A 107 -8.79 -6.02 -13.82
C LEU A 107 -8.58 -5.51 -15.24
N ILE A 108 -7.43 -5.83 -15.83
CA ILE A 108 -7.07 -5.43 -17.19
C ILE A 108 -7.24 -6.61 -18.15
N TYR A 109 -6.87 -7.81 -17.71
CA TYR A 109 -6.94 -9.04 -18.50
C TYR A 109 -7.18 -10.25 -17.58
N GLY A 110 -7.92 -11.25 -18.06
CA GLY A 110 -8.02 -12.56 -17.43
C GLY A 110 -9.08 -12.71 -16.33
N GLU A 111 -8.87 -13.66 -15.42
CA GLU A 111 -9.81 -13.97 -14.32
C GLU A 111 -9.62 -13.03 -13.12
N ASN A 112 -10.72 -12.58 -12.48
CA ASN A 112 -10.61 -11.87 -11.21
C ASN A 112 -10.43 -12.84 -10.02
N ILE A 113 -9.18 -13.19 -9.71
CA ILE A 113 -8.84 -14.09 -8.60
C ILE A 113 -9.17 -13.52 -7.21
N PHE A 114 -9.22 -12.18 -7.05
CA PHE A 114 -9.47 -11.54 -5.74
C PHE A 114 -10.87 -11.82 -5.20
N ARG A 115 -11.83 -12.19 -6.06
CA ARG A 115 -13.18 -12.62 -5.65
C ARG A 115 -13.16 -13.87 -4.77
N LYS A 116 -12.12 -14.70 -4.88
CA LYS A 116 -11.97 -15.97 -4.15
C LYS A 116 -11.16 -15.82 -2.86
N ILE A 117 -10.46 -14.70 -2.68
CA ILE A 117 -9.58 -14.47 -1.54
C ILE A 117 -10.38 -14.11 -0.29
N LYS A 118 -10.10 -14.81 0.81
CA LYS A 118 -10.59 -14.50 2.16
C LYS A 118 -9.39 -14.21 3.05
N ILE A 119 -9.35 -13.02 3.63
CA ILE A 119 -8.30 -12.62 4.55
C ILE A 119 -8.75 -12.96 5.96
N ALA A 120 -7.98 -13.80 6.66
CA ALA A 120 -8.26 -14.14 8.05
C ALA A 120 -7.96 -12.92 8.95
N ARG A 121 -8.93 -12.57 9.81
CA ARG A 121 -8.78 -11.42 10.71
C ARG A 121 -7.62 -11.59 11.70
N LYS A 122 -7.35 -12.82 12.14
CA LYS A 122 -6.24 -13.16 13.03
C LYS A 122 -4.89 -12.78 12.42
N ASP A 123 -4.65 -13.18 11.18
CA ASP A 123 -3.39 -12.92 10.48
C ASP A 123 -3.26 -11.43 10.15
N LEU A 124 -4.34 -10.80 9.71
CA LEU A 124 -4.39 -9.35 9.47
C LEU A 124 -4.05 -8.55 10.74
N ARG A 125 -4.63 -8.91 11.89
CA ARG A 125 -4.34 -8.26 13.18
C ARG A 125 -2.87 -8.40 13.54
N LEU A 126 -2.31 -9.61 13.40
CA LEU A 126 -0.91 -9.88 13.69
C LEU A 126 0.02 -9.06 12.80
N GLN A 127 -0.22 -9.02 11.49
CA GLN A 127 0.58 -8.23 10.55
C GLN A 127 0.44 -6.72 10.82
N CYS A 128 -0.75 -6.23 11.18
CA CYS A 128 -0.97 -4.82 11.55
C CYS A 128 -0.16 -4.43 12.77
N GLU A 129 -0.16 -5.26 13.81
CA GLU A 129 0.62 -5.03 15.03
C GLU A 129 2.12 -5.00 14.71
N ASN A 130 2.62 -6.04 14.02
CA ASN A 130 4.03 -6.13 13.64
C ASN A 130 4.46 -4.90 12.82
N SER A 131 3.66 -4.54 11.82
CA SER A 131 3.95 -3.41 10.94
C SER A 131 3.93 -2.07 11.68
N LEU A 132 2.95 -1.83 12.56
CA LEU A 132 2.89 -0.59 13.35
C LEU A 132 4.09 -0.46 14.30
N ARG A 133 4.45 -1.54 15.01
CA ARG A 133 5.62 -1.55 15.89
C ARG A 133 6.91 -1.29 15.10
N GLY A 134 7.07 -1.92 13.94
CA GLY A 134 8.19 -1.65 13.04
C GLY A 134 8.24 -0.19 12.58
N LYS A 135 7.10 0.42 12.21
CA LYS A 135 7.04 1.85 11.86
C LYS A 135 7.36 2.77 13.04
N MET A 136 6.91 2.43 14.25
CA MET A 136 7.24 3.16 15.47
C MET A 136 8.76 3.19 15.72
N ILE A 137 9.43 2.03 15.58
CA ILE A 137 10.89 1.94 15.71
C ILE A 137 11.60 2.82 14.68
N LEU A 138 11.21 2.71 13.40
CA LEU A 138 11.81 3.49 12.32
C LEU A 138 11.60 5.00 12.49
N LEU A 139 10.44 5.44 13.00
CA LEU A 139 10.18 6.85 13.29
C LEU A 139 11.10 7.37 14.40
N ARG A 140 11.29 6.60 15.48
CA ARG A 140 12.18 6.96 16.59
C ARG A 140 13.65 6.99 16.15
N GLN A 141 14.11 5.97 15.42
CA GLN A 141 15.46 5.95 14.85
C GLN A 141 15.67 7.12 13.89
N GLY A 142 14.69 7.37 13.02
CA GLY A 142 14.71 8.50 12.10
C GLY A 142 14.80 9.84 12.83
N TYR A 143 14.07 10.02 13.94
CA TYR A 143 14.12 11.24 14.73
C TYR A 143 15.54 11.51 15.26
N LEU A 144 16.15 10.49 15.87
CA LEU A 144 17.50 10.57 16.43
C LEU A 144 18.54 10.82 15.34
N HIS A 145 18.48 10.05 14.24
CA HIS A 145 19.41 10.18 13.13
C HIS A 145 19.36 11.57 12.47
N ASN A 146 18.16 12.12 12.28
CA ASN A 146 17.96 13.41 11.65
C ASN A 146 18.06 14.60 12.64
N ARG A 147 18.59 14.38 13.85
CA ARG A 147 18.76 15.41 14.91
C ARG A 147 17.48 16.22 15.14
N GLY A 148 16.33 15.54 15.15
CA GLY A 148 15.02 16.15 15.35
C GLY A 148 14.36 16.74 14.09
N ASN A 149 14.98 16.68 12.90
CA ASN A 149 14.28 17.08 11.68
C ASN A 149 13.25 16.02 11.26
N VAL A 150 11.97 16.30 11.47
CA VAL A 150 10.86 15.35 11.30
C VAL A 150 10.06 15.50 10.01
N LYS A 151 10.31 16.54 9.20
CA LYS A 151 9.50 16.84 8.01
C LYS A 151 9.41 15.64 7.07
N ASN A 152 10.56 15.06 6.74
CA ASN A 152 10.64 13.92 5.84
C ASN A 152 10.09 12.64 6.48
N LEU A 153 10.28 12.45 7.79
CA LEU A 153 9.77 11.27 8.51
C LEU A 153 8.23 11.23 8.50
N LEU A 154 7.58 12.36 8.78
CA LEU A 154 6.13 12.49 8.70
C LEU A 154 5.61 12.24 7.29
N ALA A 155 6.19 12.94 6.30
CA ALA A 155 5.76 12.83 4.91
C ALA A 155 5.94 11.41 4.34
N GLN A 156 7.06 10.75 4.63
CA GLN A 156 7.37 9.41 4.11
C GLN A 156 6.58 8.32 4.82
N SER A 157 6.33 8.44 6.13
CA SER A 157 5.56 7.45 6.88
C SER A 157 4.05 7.51 6.64
N SER A 158 3.50 8.70 6.34
CA SER A 158 2.05 8.95 6.22
C SER A 158 1.32 7.96 5.30
N GLY A 159 1.91 7.60 4.16
CA GLY A 159 1.30 6.68 3.21
C GLY A 159 1.17 5.25 3.76
N ALA A 160 2.21 4.76 4.43
CA ALA A 160 2.21 3.44 5.04
C ALA A 160 1.30 3.39 6.28
N ILE A 161 1.31 4.45 7.10
CA ILE A 161 0.38 4.55 8.24
C ILE A 161 -1.08 4.60 7.75
N ALA A 162 -1.40 5.31 6.66
CA ALA A 162 -2.77 5.31 6.13
C ALA A 162 -3.23 3.92 5.65
N ILE A 163 -2.33 3.11 5.08
CA ILE A 163 -2.62 1.70 4.74
C ILE A 163 -2.89 0.91 6.01
N LEU A 164 -2.05 1.07 7.04
CA LEU A 164 -2.24 0.38 8.32
C LEU A 164 -3.56 0.76 8.99
N LEU A 165 -3.89 2.05 9.07
CA LEU A 165 -5.16 2.53 9.62
C LEU A 165 -6.35 1.90 8.90
N ARG A 166 -6.26 1.72 7.57
CA ARG A 166 -7.30 1.06 6.78
C ARG A 166 -7.45 -0.42 7.13
N SER A 167 -6.34 -1.14 7.17
CA SER A 167 -6.30 -2.56 7.54
C SER A 167 -6.81 -2.79 8.97
N ILE A 168 -6.50 -1.89 9.89
CA ILE A 168 -6.97 -1.95 11.27
C ILE A 168 -8.46 -1.67 11.35
N LEU A 169 -8.96 -0.70 10.59
CA LEU A 169 -10.39 -0.42 10.52
C LEU A 169 -11.18 -1.62 9.96
N PHE A 170 -10.59 -2.38 9.03
CA PHE A 170 -11.18 -3.62 8.50
C PHE A 170 -11.33 -4.73 9.56
N LEU A 171 -10.53 -4.71 10.63
CA LEU A 171 -10.73 -5.64 11.75
C LEU A 171 -12.04 -5.39 12.51
N LYS A 172 -12.60 -4.18 12.41
CA LYS A 172 -13.84 -3.75 13.07
C LYS A 172 -15.03 -3.65 12.12
N LYS A 173 -14.79 -3.31 10.85
CA LYS A 173 -15.83 -3.02 9.86
C LYS A 173 -15.66 -3.89 8.62
N GLU A 174 -16.77 -4.34 8.04
CA GLU A 174 -16.74 -5.10 6.78
C GLU A 174 -16.46 -4.21 5.55
N LYS A 175 -16.92 -2.96 5.59
CA LYS A 175 -16.71 -1.97 4.52
C LYS A 175 -15.87 -0.82 5.06
N VAL A 176 -14.79 -0.54 4.36
CA VAL A 176 -13.80 0.48 4.74
C VAL A 176 -13.60 1.44 3.57
N PRO A 177 -13.58 2.77 3.80
CA PRO A 177 -13.37 3.75 2.75
C PRO A 177 -12.03 3.53 2.00
N LEU A 178 -12.00 4.02 0.75
CA LEU A 178 -10.79 3.97 -0.09
C LEU A 178 -9.90 5.20 0.08
N LYS A 179 -10.50 6.36 0.37
CA LYS A 179 -9.80 7.64 0.51
C LYS A 179 -9.11 7.72 1.87
N ARG A 180 -7.83 8.15 1.88
CA ARG A 180 -7.02 8.21 3.11
C ARG A 180 -7.62 9.11 4.19
N GLU A 181 -8.24 10.23 3.83
CA GLU A 181 -8.81 11.17 4.80
C GLU A 181 -10.00 10.57 5.55
N GLU A 182 -10.86 9.83 4.82
CA GLU A 182 -12.00 9.12 5.39
C GLU A 182 -11.55 7.93 6.24
N VAL A 183 -10.48 7.23 5.82
CA VAL A 183 -9.85 6.17 6.62
C VAL A 183 -9.35 6.75 7.94
N ILE A 184 -8.58 7.84 7.92
CA ILE A 184 -8.08 8.50 9.14
C ILE A 184 -9.25 8.86 10.06
N LYS A 185 -10.28 9.51 9.51
CA LYS A 185 -11.47 9.91 10.28
C LYS A 185 -12.08 8.71 11.01
N GLN A 186 -12.46 7.68 10.24
CA GLN A 186 -13.21 6.55 10.78
C GLN A 186 -12.36 5.67 11.71
N THR A 187 -11.06 5.53 11.46
CA THR A 187 -10.17 4.79 12.37
C THR A 187 -10.00 5.57 13.67
N CYS A 188 -9.84 6.89 13.62
CA CYS A 188 -9.71 7.70 14.83
C CYS A 188 -11.00 7.73 15.66
N GLU A 189 -12.18 7.77 15.02
CA GLU A 189 -13.47 7.63 15.71
C GLU A 189 -13.62 6.25 16.37
N GLU A 190 -13.32 5.17 15.64
CA GLU A 190 -13.46 3.79 16.13
C GLU A 190 -12.50 3.47 17.29
N PHE A 191 -11.31 4.04 17.25
CA PHE A 191 -10.24 3.78 18.22
C PHE A 191 -10.00 4.92 19.19
N ASP A 192 -10.89 5.94 19.25
CA ASP A 192 -10.76 7.10 20.15
C ASP A 192 -9.34 7.69 20.13
N LEU A 193 -8.95 8.16 18.94
CA LEU A 193 -7.66 8.78 18.65
C LEU A 193 -7.85 10.20 18.13
N ASN A 194 -6.82 11.03 18.26
CA ASN A 194 -6.80 12.34 17.62
C ASN A 194 -6.42 12.22 16.13
N PRO A 195 -7.28 12.64 15.17
CA PRO A 195 -6.97 12.55 13.74
C PRO A 195 -5.99 13.61 13.24
N GLN A 196 -5.81 14.71 13.97
CA GLN A 196 -5.05 15.89 13.49
C GLN A 196 -3.59 15.60 13.11
N PRO A 197 -2.81 14.83 13.88
CA PRO A 197 -1.41 14.54 13.52
C PRO A 197 -1.30 13.73 12.23
N PHE A 198 -2.25 12.82 11.97
CA PHE A 198 -2.30 12.01 10.75
C PHE A 198 -2.65 12.86 9.52
N TYR A 199 -3.61 13.79 9.65
CA TYR A 199 -3.94 14.73 8.58
C TYR A 199 -2.75 15.62 8.22
N LYS A 200 -2.10 16.24 9.22
CA LYS A 200 -0.92 17.07 8.98
C LYS A 200 0.23 16.28 8.33
N ALA A 201 0.46 15.03 8.75
CA ALA A 201 1.44 14.16 8.11
C ALA A 201 1.10 13.85 6.64
N LEU A 202 -0.19 13.66 6.32
CA LEU A 202 -0.66 13.42 4.96
C LEU A 202 -0.57 14.68 4.08
N GLU A 203 -0.86 15.85 4.62
CA GLU A 203 -0.74 17.15 3.93
C GLU A 203 0.70 17.44 3.50
N LEU A 204 1.67 17.14 4.37
CA LEU A 204 3.11 17.28 4.06
C LEU A 204 3.55 16.50 2.81
N ARG A 205 2.82 15.45 2.44
CA ARG A 205 3.08 14.66 1.21
C ARG A 205 2.55 15.37 -0.05
N LYS A 206 1.46 16.13 0.09
CA LYS A 206 0.78 16.82 -1.03
C LYS A 206 1.52 18.10 -1.39
N ILE A 207 1.72 19.00 -0.42
CA ILE A 207 2.25 20.35 -0.63
C ILE A 207 3.54 20.51 0.17
N PRO A 208 4.64 21.01 -0.43
CA PRO A 208 5.89 21.24 0.29
C PRO A 208 5.87 22.38 1.33
N PHE A 209 4.72 23.03 1.58
CA PHE A 209 4.60 24.30 2.31
C PHE A 209 5.14 24.27 3.75
N ILE A 210 5.44 25.47 4.22
CA ILE A 210 6.40 25.83 5.26
C ILE A 210 5.76 25.73 6.65
N PHE A 211 5.67 24.51 7.18
CA PHE A 211 5.46 24.36 8.63
C PHE A 211 6.68 24.92 9.37
N LYS A 212 6.45 25.72 10.41
CA LYS A 212 7.53 26.14 11.31
C LYS A 212 8.09 24.90 12.03
N THR A 213 9.40 24.88 12.30
CA THR A 213 10.06 23.74 12.97
C THR A 213 9.35 23.32 14.26
N LYS A 214 8.98 24.28 15.12
CA LYS A 214 8.21 24.01 16.35
C LYS A 214 6.89 23.29 16.10
N GLU A 215 6.17 23.67 15.05
CA GLU A 215 4.91 23.01 14.68
C GLU A 215 5.15 21.58 14.21
N LEU A 216 6.19 21.35 13.40
CA LEU A 216 6.56 19.99 12.96
C LEU A 216 6.90 19.07 14.13
N HIS A 217 7.64 19.55 15.13
CA HIS A 217 7.91 18.78 16.34
C HIS A 217 6.64 18.46 17.12
N PHE A 218 5.73 19.42 17.27
CA PHE A 218 4.45 19.18 17.92
C PHE A 218 3.61 18.14 17.16
N VAL A 219 3.55 18.22 15.83
CA VAL A 219 2.88 17.20 15.00
C VAL A 219 3.50 15.84 15.21
N PHE A 220 4.84 15.74 15.18
CA PHE A 220 5.54 14.49 15.35
C PHE A 220 5.33 13.86 16.73
N GLN A 221 5.37 14.65 17.79
CA GLN A 221 5.11 14.17 19.15
C GLN A 221 3.70 13.55 19.25
N ASN A 222 2.66 14.30 18.87
CA ASN A 222 1.29 13.79 18.91
C ASN A 222 1.12 12.59 17.97
N TYR A 223 1.78 12.58 16.82
CA TYR A 223 1.74 11.44 15.89
C TYR A 223 2.30 10.15 16.52
N LEU A 224 3.40 10.23 17.27
CA LEU A 224 3.94 9.09 18.02
C LEU A 224 3.00 8.66 19.16
N GLU A 225 2.45 9.61 19.91
CA GLU A 225 1.54 9.33 21.02
C GLU A 225 0.28 8.60 20.54
N GLU A 226 -0.34 9.06 19.45
CA GLU A 226 -1.53 8.41 18.87
C GLU A 226 -1.22 7.03 18.27
N LEU A 227 -0.05 6.86 17.64
CA LEU A 227 0.39 5.54 17.18
C LEU A 227 0.64 4.57 18.34
N GLU A 228 1.15 5.05 19.47
CA GLU A 228 1.36 4.21 20.66
C GLU A 228 0.03 3.78 21.29
N LYS A 229 -0.94 4.69 21.40
CA LYS A 229 -2.31 4.36 21.81
C LYS A 229 -2.93 3.29 20.91
N LEU A 230 -2.80 3.46 19.59
CA LEU A 230 -3.32 2.51 18.62
C LEU A 230 -2.68 1.12 18.74
N ILE A 231 -1.36 1.05 18.96
CA ILE A 231 -0.66 -0.22 19.20
C ILE A 231 -1.23 -0.95 20.43
N LYS A 232 -1.47 -0.23 21.54
CA LYS A 232 -2.08 -0.81 22.75
C LYS A 232 -3.47 -1.37 22.45
N LYS A 233 -4.32 -0.59 21.77
CA LYS A 233 -5.68 -1.02 21.40
C LYS A 233 -5.68 -2.26 20.51
N ILE A 234 -4.76 -2.37 19.54
CA ILE A 234 -4.67 -3.54 18.65
C ILE A 234 -4.21 -4.79 19.39
N ASN A 235 -3.29 -4.65 20.34
CA ASN A 235 -2.82 -5.77 21.16
C ASN A 235 -3.98 -6.38 21.99
N GLU A 236 -4.93 -5.55 22.41
CA GLU A 236 -6.12 -5.96 23.17
C GLU A 236 -7.25 -6.52 22.28
N LEU A 237 -7.17 -6.37 20.95
CA LEU A 237 -8.18 -6.89 20.03
C LEU A 237 -8.18 -8.42 20.01
N LYS A 238 -9.21 -9.01 20.61
CA LYS A 238 -9.56 -10.42 20.39
C LYS A 238 -10.07 -10.58 18.95
N THR A 239 -9.34 -11.34 18.15
CA THR A 239 -9.80 -11.77 16.82
C THR A 239 -10.54 -13.09 17.00
N ARG A 240 -11.84 -13.09 16.69
CA ARG A 240 -12.63 -14.32 16.51
C ARG A 240 -12.43 -14.83 15.09
#